data_AF-A0A2V8LHS4-F1
#
_entry.id   AF-A0A2V8LHS4-F1
#
_cell.length_a   1.000
_cell.length_b   1.000
_cell.length_c   1.000
_cell.angle_alpha   90.00
_cell.angle_beta   90.00
_cell.angle_gamma   90.00
#
_symmetry.space_group_name_H-M   'P 1'
#
loop_
_entity.id
_entity.type
_entity.pdbx_description
1 polymer ?
#
loop_
_entity_poly.entity_id
_entity_poly.type
_entity_poly.pdbx_seq_one_letter_code
_entity_poly.pdbx_strand_id
1 'polypeptide(L)'
;MSRDYHSATIGAILTMLSLSFHRQTFRALLLTAGLFLFASPTSAQTSPHPGASPATDPTQNSSSKDDKDVNFGSPENEMRAKMEIKEDKKKYDEHLARAREVSQLALQLSDSYEKRQSFVGEDAKRMERMEKLTKKIRNDAGGSEADMDADIKDIPADMKSLVKRVGELADELQNLVEKTPRHVVSAAVIGQANRLLGLVQHLREVSR
;
A
#
# COMPACT_ATOMS: atom_id res chain seq x y z
N MET A 1 -33.03 -47.52 36.19
CA MET A 1 -33.28 -46.08 35.94
C MET A 1 -32.04 -45.47 35.32
N SER A 2 -32.24 -44.95 34.10
CA SER A 2 -31.46 -43.94 33.36
C SER A 2 -29.98 -44.19 33.05
N ARG A 3 -29.76 -44.78 31.87
CA ARG A 3 -28.55 -44.69 31.05
C ARG A 3 -28.89 -43.91 29.78
N ASP A 4 -29.10 -42.60 29.86
CA ASP A 4 -29.56 -41.82 28.68
C ASP A 4 -28.97 -40.40 28.63
N TYR A 5 -27.64 -40.26 28.67
CA TYR A 5 -27.00 -38.93 28.50
C TYR A 5 -25.82 -38.85 27.51
N HIS A 6 -25.50 -39.92 26.77
CA HIS A 6 -24.31 -39.92 25.89
C HIS A 6 -24.56 -39.67 24.39
N SER A 7 -25.81 -39.48 23.94
CA SER A 7 -26.12 -39.42 22.50
C SER A 7 -26.19 -38.00 21.91
N ALA A 8 -26.14 -36.93 22.71
CA ALA A 8 -26.41 -35.57 22.24
C ALA A 8 -25.17 -34.78 21.75
N THR A 9 -23.95 -35.24 22.00
CA THR A 9 -22.72 -34.46 21.71
C THR A 9 -22.03 -34.79 20.39
N ILE A 10 -22.45 -35.83 19.67
CA ILE A 10 -21.78 -36.25 18.42
C ILE A 10 -22.38 -35.57 17.18
N GLY A 11 -23.62 -35.05 17.26
CA GLY A 11 -24.31 -34.44 16.11
C GLY A 11 -23.81 -33.06 15.68
N ALA A 12 -23.12 -32.32 16.55
CA ALA A 12 -22.72 -30.92 16.27
C ALA A 12 -21.36 -30.79 15.56
N ILE A 13 -20.56 -31.86 15.49
CA ILE A 13 -19.22 -31.83 14.87
C ILE A 13 -19.28 -32.12 13.38
N LEU A 14 -20.36 -32.75 12.88
CA LEU A 14 -20.45 -33.20 11.49
C LEU A 14 -20.99 -32.13 10.50
N THR A 15 -21.62 -31.05 10.97
CA THR A 15 -22.19 -30.01 10.09
C THR A 15 -21.24 -28.86 9.75
N MET A 16 -20.12 -28.69 10.46
CA MET A 16 -19.14 -27.62 10.21
C MET A 16 -18.15 -27.94 9.06
N LEU A 17 -18.11 -29.18 8.56
CA LEU A 17 -17.21 -29.60 7.48
C LEU A 17 -17.79 -29.44 6.07
N SER A 18 -19.06 -29.06 5.92
CA SER A 18 -19.74 -29.07 4.61
C SER A 18 -19.76 -27.72 3.86
N LEU A 19 -19.42 -26.59 4.50
CA LEU A 19 -19.48 -25.27 3.83
C LEU A 19 -18.16 -24.74 3.26
N SER A 20 -17.02 -25.43 3.44
CA SER A 20 -15.72 -24.93 2.95
C SER A 20 -15.34 -25.40 1.54
N PHE A 21 -16.09 -26.33 0.93
CA PHE A 21 -15.70 -26.91 -0.36
C PHE A 21 -16.27 -26.21 -1.61
N HIS A 22 -17.19 -25.25 -1.46
CA HIS A 22 -17.87 -24.63 -2.61
C HIS A 22 -17.24 -23.33 -3.12
N ARG A 23 -16.24 -22.75 -2.43
CA ARG A 23 -15.56 -21.51 -2.88
C ARG A 23 -14.25 -21.75 -3.64
N GLN A 24 -13.75 -22.99 -3.71
CA GLN A 24 -12.44 -23.30 -4.32
C GLN A 24 -12.50 -23.80 -5.77
N THR A 25 -13.64 -24.33 -6.25
CA THR A 25 -13.74 -24.85 -7.63
C THR A 25 -14.08 -23.79 -8.68
N PHE A 26 -14.56 -22.61 -8.28
CA PHE A 26 -14.87 -21.52 -9.22
C PHE A 26 -13.65 -20.71 -9.71
N ARG A 27 -12.47 -20.93 -9.13
CA ARG A 27 -11.23 -20.20 -9.52
C ARG A 27 -10.37 -20.95 -10.55
N ALA A 28 -10.68 -22.21 -10.85
CA ALA A 28 -9.86 -23.04 -11.72
C ALA A 28 -10.31 -23.08 -13.19
N LEU A 29 -11.43 -22.44 -13.56
CA LEU A 29 -12.01 -22.59 -14.91
C LEU A 29 -11.96 -21.31 -15.78
N LEU A 30 -11.22 -20.26 -15.41
CA LEU A 30 -11.32 -18.95 -16.10
C LEU A 30 -10.01 -18.25 -16.48
N LEU A 31 -8.87 -18.96 -16.58
CA LEU A 31 -7.61 -18.32 -17.00
C LEU A 31 -6.75 -19.21 -17.93
N THR A 32 -7.37 -19.83 -18.93
CA THR A 32 -6.69 -20.48 -20.07
C THR A 32 -7.03 -19.85 -21.43
N ALA A 33 -7.63 -18.65 -21.46
CA ALA A 33 -7.95 -17.93 -22.70
C ALA A 33 -7.53 -16.45 -22.59
N GLY A 34 -6.25 -16.19 -22.81
CA GLY A 34 -5.69 -14.83 -22.87
C GLY A 34 -4.40 -14.79 -23.67
N LEU A 35 -4.27 -15.70 -24.64
CA LEU A 35 -3.16 -15.78 -25.57
C LEU A 35 -3.64 -15.19 -26.90
N PHE A 36 -3.71 -13.86 -27.02
CA PHE A 36 -3.71 -13.17 -28.30
C PHE A 36 -3.55 -11.64 -28.11
N LEU A 37 -2.60 -11.08 -28.86
CA LEU A 37 -2.55 -9.69 -29.34
C LEU A 37 -2.10 -8.59 -28.37
N PHE A 38 -0.78 -8.41 -28.25
CA PHE A 38 -0.20 -7.05 -28.22
C PHE A 38 1.14 -7.03 -28.97
N ALA A 39 1.06 -6.91 -30.30
CA ALA A 39 2.15 -6.35 -31.10
C ALA A 39 1.94 -4.84 -31.14
N SER A 40 2.71 -4.08 -30.37
CA SER A 40 2.77 -2.62 -30.50
C SER A 40 4.10 -2.25 -31.15
N PRO A 41 4.11 -1.45 -32.24
CA PRO A 41 5.34 -0.96 -32.84
C PRO A 41 5.96 0.12 -31.94
N THR A 42 7.22 -0.09 -31.56
CA THR A 42 8.07 0.89 -30.90
C THR A 42 8.41 2.01 -31.88
N SER A 43 7.83 3.19 -31.72
CA SER A 43 8.32 4.40 -32.39
C SER A 43 9.50 4.97 -31.59
N ALA A 44 10.71 4.72 -32.07
CA ALA A 44 11.92 5.37 -31.59
C ALA A 44 11.97 6.82 -32.12
N GLN A 45 11.76 7.81 -31.27
CA GLN A 45 12.08 9.21 -31.59
C GLN A 45 13.56 9.44 -31.27
N THR A 46 14.34 9.68 -32.31
CA THR A 46 15.70 10.17 -32.25
C THR A 46 15.67 11.68 -32.04
N SER A 47 16.31 12.18 -30.98
CA SER A 47 16.68 13.59 -30.86
C SER A 47 18.15 13.75 -31.24
N PRO A 48 18.47 14.55 -32.28
CA PRO A 48 19.77 15.16 -32.41
C PRO A 48 19.73 16.57 -31.84
N HIS A 49 20.37 16.76 -30.68
CA HIS A 49 21.03 18.02 -30.34
C HIS A 49 22.46 17.90 -30.87
N PRO A 50 23.02 18.89 -31.60
CA PRO A 50 23.60 20.07 -30.95
C PRO A 50 23.55 21.36 -31.81
N GLY A 51 23.64 22.54 -31.18
CA GLY A 51 23.87 23.76 -31.96
C GLY A 51 23.77 25.07 -31.20
N ALA A 52 24.91 25.50 -30.65
CA ALA A 52 25.40 26.88 -30.56
C ALA A 52 24.52 28.01 -29.98
N SER A 53 24.97 28.57 -28.86
CA SER A 53 24.71 29.96 -28.44
C SER A 53 25.21 30.96 -29.50
N PRO A 54 24.57 32.14 -29.58
CA PRO A 54 25.34 33.35 -29.31
C PRO A 54 24.62 34.32 -28.36
N ALA A 55 25.42 35.19 -27.76
CA ALA A 55 25.07 36.14 -26.70
C ALA A 55 24.52 37.48 -27.22
N THR A 56 23.93 38.22 -26.27
CA THR A 56 23.72 39.68 -26.18
C THR A 56 22.64 40.32 -27.07
N ASP A 57 21.58 40.88 -26.47
CA ASP A 57 21.57 42.28 -25.98
C ASP A 57 20.38 42.54 -25.03
N PRO A 58 20.48 43.48 -24.06
CA PRO A 58 19.38 43.92 -23.21
C PRO A 58 18.69 45.16 -23.81
N THR A 59 17.45 45.40 -23.36
CA THR A 59 16.66 46.65 -23.46
C THR A 59 15.51 46.62 -24.48
N GLN A 60 14.29 46.72 -23.93
CA GLN A 60 13.08 47.42 -24.38
C GLN A 60 11.85 46.54 -24.14
N ASN A 61 11.18 46.68 -23.00
CA ASN A 61 10.14 47.70 -22.76
C ASN A 61 8.89 47.47 -23.62
N SER A 62 7.99 46.61 -23.14
CA SER A 62 6.55 46.88 -23.22
C SER A 62 5.84 45.98 -22.21
N SER A 63 5.40 46.63 -21.14
CA SER A 63 4.22 46.31 -20.37
C SER A 63 3.09 45.74 -21.24
N SER A 64 3.00 44.42 -21.30
CA SER A 64 1.73 43.73 -21.42
C SER A 64 1.50 43.06 -20.06
N LYS A 65 1.04 43.87 -19.10
CA LYS A 65 0.11 43.34 -18.09
C LYS A 65 -1.08 42.83 -18.89
N ASP A 66 -0.94 41.60 -19.37
CA ASP A 66 -2.07 40.78 -19.74
C ASP A 66 -2.70 40.48 -18.38
N ASP A 67 -3.51 41.44 -17.91
CA ASP A 67 -4.59 41.22 -16.98
C ASP A 67 -5.51 40.22 -17.69
N LYS A 68 -5.05 38.97 -17.80
CA LYS A 68 -5.90 37.83 -18.06
C LYS A 68 -6.78 37.80 -16.85
N ASP A 69 -7.92 38.48 -16.98
CA ASP A 69 -9.13 38.20 -16.24
C ASP A 69 -9.14 36.69 -16.05
N VAL A 70 -8.75 36.29 -14.85
CA VAL A 70 -8.77 34.90 -14.43
C VAL A 70 -10.26 34.64 -14.36
N ASN A 71 -10.83 34.24 -15.50
CA ASN A 71 -12.26 34.05 -15.62
C ASN A 71 -12.58 32.81 -14.79
N PHE A 72 -12.78 33.05 -13.49
CA PHE A 72 -12.96 32.07 -12.41
C PHE A 72 -14.24 31.23 -12.55
N GLY A 73 -14.90 31.25 -13.71
CA GLY A 73 -16.12 30.51 -14.00
C GLY A 73 -16.26 30.08 -15.47
N SER A 74 -15.17 29.99 -16.25
CA SER A 74 -15.31 29.39 -17.59
C SER A 74 -15.67 27.89 -17.45
N PRO A 75 -16.60 27.36 -18.27
CA PRO A 75 -16.99 25.94 -18.21
C PRO A 75 -15.80 24.99 -18.35
N GLU A 76 -14.77 25.38 -19.11
CA GLU A 76 -13.55 24.59 -19.27
C GLU A 76 -12.74 24.49 -17.96
N ASN A 77 -12.56 25.60 -17.26
CA ASN A 77 -11.85 25.62 -15.98
C ASN A 77 -12.57 24.80 -14.92
N GLU A 78 -13.91 24.86 -14.88
CA GLU A 78 -14.72 24.02 -13.99
C GLU A 78 -14.55 22.52 -14.29
N MET A 79 -14.50 22.12 -15.57
CA MET A 79 -14.31 20.73 -15.94
C MET A 79 -12.94 20.21 -15.51
N ARG A 80 -11.88 21.01 -15.70
CA ARG A 80 -10.52 20.66 -15.25
C ARG A 80 -10.46 20.50 -13.73
N ALA A 81 -10.99 21.47 -12.98
CA ALA A 81 -11.06 21.39 -11.52
C ALA A 81 -11.84 20.16 -11.04
N LYS A 82 -12.97 19.82 -11.69
CA LYS A 82 -13.74 18.61 -11.38
C LYS A 82 -12.95 17.32 -11.64
N MET A 83 -12.10 17.28 -12.66
CA MET A 83 -11.25 16.10 -12.93
C MET A 83 -10.15 15.95 -11.88
N GLU A 84 -9.49 17.05 -11.52
CA GLU A 84 -8.44 17.06 -10.49
C GLU A 84 -8.98 16.59 -9.13
N ILE A 85 -10.12 17.12 -8.69
CA ILE A 85 -10.76 16.71 -7.43
C ILE A 85 -11.09 15.20 -7.41
N LYS A 86 -11.51 14.63 -8.55
CA LYS A 86 -11.80 13.20 -8.67
C LYS A 86 -10.54 12.36 -8.60
N GLU A 87 -9.47 12.79 -9.27
CA GLU A 87 -8.18 12.11 -9.25
C GLU A 87 -7.58 12.11 -7.84
N ASP A 88 -7.63 13.25 -7.15
CA ASP A 88 -7.14 13.37 -5.77
C ASP A 88 -7.93 12.52 -4.79
N LYS A 89 -9.26 12.45 -4.96
CA LYS A 89 -10.09 11.54 -4.18
C LYS A 89 -9.67 10.09 -4.42
N LYS A 90 -9.47 9.70 -5.68
CA LYS A 90 -9.05 8.34 -6.04
C LYS A 90 -7.68 8.01 -5.42
N LYS A 91 -6.71 8.92 -5.50
CA LYS A 91 -5.38 8.76 -4.88
C LYS A 91 -5.48 8.53 -3.38
N TYR A 92 -6.34 9.29 -2.70
CA TYR A 92 -6.58 9.10 -1.28
C TYR A 92 -7.24 7.76 -0.96
N ASP A 93 -8.27 7.35 -1.70
CA ASP A 93 -8.93 6.06 -1.51
C ASP A 93 -7.95 4.89 -1.72
N GLU A 94 -7.04 5.00 -2.70
CA GLU A 94 -5.95 4.04 -2.89
C GLU A 94 -4.96 4.03 -1.73
N HIS A 95 -4.62 5.20 -1.18
CA HIS A 95 -3.73 5.31 -0.03
C HIS A 95 -4.33 4.63 1.21
N LEU A 96 -5.63 4.84 1.48
CA LEU A 96 -6.36 4.14 2.53
C LEU A 96 -6.38 2.61 2.30
N ALA A 97 -6.62 2.18 1.07
CA ALA A 97 -6.65 0.76 0.72
C ALA A 97 -5.30 0.08 0.97
N ARG A 98 -4.18 0.75 0.65
CA ARG A 98 -2.82 0.26 0.94
C ARG A 98 -2.60 0.09 2.44
N ALA A 99 -3.04 1.04 3.26
CA ALA A 99 -2.88 0.98 4.72
C ALA A 99 -3.68 -0.18 5.34
N ARG A 100 -4.92 -0.39 4.86
CA ARG A 100 -5.74 -1.57 5.26
C ARG A 100 -5.09 -2.88 4.86
N GLU A 101 -4.52 -2.94 3.66
CA GLU A 101 -3.83 -4.13 3.20
C GLU A 101 -2.60 -4.44 4.05
N VAL A 102 -1.84 -3.42 4.49
CA VAL A 102 -0.71 -3.59 5.40
C VAL A 102 -1.15 -4.22 6.73
N SER A 103 -2.20 -3.70 7.38
CA SER A 103 -2.77 -4.30 8.60
C SER A 103 -3.22 -5.75 8.35
N GLN A 104 -3.94 -6.00 7.26
CA GLN A 104 -4.40 -7.36 6.93
C GLN A 104 -3.24 -8.34 6.71
N LEU A 105 -2.15 -7.92 6.05
CA LEU A 105 -0.95 -8.74 5.87
C LEU A 105 -0.26 -9.03 7.20
N ALA A 106 -0.20 -8.05 8.10
CA ALA A 106 0.37 -8.22 9.43
C ALA A 106 -0.46 -9.21 10.29
N LEU A 107 -1.79 -9.14 10.23
CA LEU A 107 -2.69 -10.10 10.88
C LEU A 107 -2.48 -11.51 10.34
N GLN A 108 -2.43 -11.68 9.01
CA GLN A 108 -2.17 -12.98 8.39
C GLN A 108 -0.81 -13.55 8.78
N LEU A 109 0.21 -12.69 8.89
CA LEU A 109 1.55 -13.07 9.32
C LEU A 109 1.57 -13.52 10.78
N SER A 110 0.86 -12.81 11.66
CA SER A 110 0.70 -13.20 13.07
C SER A 110 -0.01 -14.54 13.20
N ASP A 111 -1.14 -14.70 12.53
CA ASP A 111 -1.92 -15.95 12.53
C ASP A 111 -1.10 -17.14 12.01
N SER A 112 -0.29 -16.92 10.98
CA SER A 112 0.50 -17.96 10.35
C SER A 112 1.66 -18.39 11.26
N TYR A 113 2.30 -17.42 11.92
CA TYR A 113 3.34 -17.66 12.91
C TYR A 113 2.78 -18.34 14.17
N GLU A 114 1.63 -17.92 14.70
CA GLU A 114 1.04 -18.56 15.88
C GLU A 114 0.76 -20.04 15.65
N LYS A 115 0.28 -20.40 14.45
CA LYS A 115 -0.05 -21.79 14.09
C LYS A 115 1.17 -22.68 13.88
N ARG A 116 2.28 -22.13 13.37
CA ARG A 116 3.45 -22.92 12.94
C ARG A 116 4.72 -22.68 13.74
N GLN A 117 4.77 -21.60 14.52
CA GLN A 117 5.94 -21.07 15.22
C GLN A 117 7.17 -20.90 14.30
N SER A 118 6.94 -20.76 12.99
CA SER A 118 7.97 -20.69 11.96
C SER A 118 7.43 -19.99 10.70
N PHE A 119 8.31 -19.30 9.98
CA PHE A 119 7.98 -18.66 8.71
C PHE A 119 8.23 -19.59 7.54
N VAL A 120 7.33 -19.55 6.55
CA VAL A 120 7.49 -20.24 5.27
C VAL A 120 7.61 -19.25 4.12
N GLY A 121 7.92 -19.73 2.91
CA GLY A 121 8.12 -18.86 1.74
C GLY A 121 6.92 -17.96 1.40
N GLU A 122 5.70 -18.34 1.78
CA GLU A 122 4.53 -17.47 1.64
C GLU A 122 4.56 -16.27 2.61
N ASP A 123 5.02 -16.47 3.85
CA ASP A 123 5.17 -15.40 4.83
C ASP A 123 6.26 -14.41 4.40
N ALA A 124 7.34 -14.90 3.80
CA ALA A 124 8.38 -14.05 3.21
C ALA A 124 7.81 -13.11 2.13
N LYS A 125 6.90 -13.62 1.27
CA LYS A 125 6.22 -12.80 0.26
C LYS A 125 5.27 -11.77 0.90
N ARG A 126 4.58 -12.13 1.99
CA ARG A 126 3.73 -11.19 2.75
C ARG A 126 4.57 -10.07 3.34
N MET A 127 5.71 -10.39 3.97
CA MET A 127 6.65 -9.40 4.52
C MET A 127 7.21 -8.47 3.44
N GLU A 128 7.61 -9.00 2.28
CA GLU A 128 8.10 -8.18 1.15
C GLU A 128 7.00 -7.23 0.63
N ARG A 129 5.76 -7.72 0.50
CA ARG A 129 4.63 -6.92 0.06
C ARG A 129 4.30 -5.83 1.07
N MET A 130 4.28 -6.17 2.35
CA MET A 130 4.06 -5.23 3.45
C MET A 130 5.13 -4.12 3.46
N GLU A 131 6.40 -4.46 3.26
CA GLU A 131 7.49 -3.50 3.15
C GLU A 131 7.26 -2.51 1.99
N LYS A 132 6.90 -3.02 0.80
CA LYS A 132 6.63 -2.18 -0.38
C LYS A 132 5.45 -1.24 -0.17
N LEU A 133 4.36 -1.75 0.41
CA LEU A 133 3.17 -0.93 0.68
C LEU A 133 3.46 0.14 1.74
N THR A 134 4.18 -0.21 2.80
CA THR A 134 4.56 0.73 3.86
C THR A 134 5.47 1.84 3.33
N LYS A 135 6.43 1.52 2.44
CA LYS A 135 7.24 2.54 1.72
C LYS A 135 6.37 3.50 0.91
N LYS A 136 5.39 2.98 0.17
CA LYS A 136 4.46 3.82 -0.58
C LYS A 136 3.63 4.73 0.33
N ILE A 137 3.11 4.20 1.43
CA ILE A 137 2.35 4.99 2.41
C ILE A 137 3.20 6.13 2.97
N ARG A 138 4.44 5.85 3.36
CA ARG A 138 5.38 6.88 3.83
C ARG A 138 5.59 7.97 2.77
N ASN A 139 5.83 7.58 1.53
CA ASN A 139 6.14 8.51 0.44
C ASN A 139 4.91 9.37 0.08
N ASP A 140 3.71 8.78 0.08
CA ASP A 140 2.45 9.51 -0.09
C ASP A 140 2.20 10.51 1.07
N ALA A 141 2.64 10.18 2.28
CA ALA A 141 2.54 11.05 3.45
C ALA A 141 3.59 12.18 3.48
N GLY A 142 4.47 12.25 2.48
CA GLY A 142 5.51 13.27 2.32
C GLY A 142 6.89 12.88 2.88
N GLY A 143 7.10 11.62 3.27
CA GLY A 143 8.42 11.13 3.67
C GLY A 143 9.32 10.82 2.48
N SER A 144 10.63 10.94 2.67
CA SER A 144 11.63 10.61 1.64
C SER A 144 12.42 9.35 2.01
N GLU A 145 13.12 8.76 1.03
CA GLU A 145 14.05 7.64 1.29
C GLU A 145 15.30 8.10 2.08
N ALA A 146 15.64 9.40 2.05
CA ALA A 146 16.78 9.93 2.79
C ALA A 146 16.54 10.00 4.30
N ASP A 147 15.27 10.14 4.71
CA ASP A 147 14.83 10.21 6.11
C ASP A 147 14.55 8.82 6.70
N MET A 148 15.15 7.78 6.11
CA MET A 148 14.99 6.41 6.56
C MET A 148 15.92 6.11 7.75
N ASP A 149 15.81 6.94 8.80
CA ASP A 149 16.31 6.60 10.12
C ASP A 149 15.34 5.58 10.71
N ALA A 150 15.63 4.30 10.47
CA ALA A 150 14.99 3.23 11.21
C ALA A 150 15.45 3.40 12.66
N ASP A 151 14.69 4.20 13.44
CA ASP A 151 14.94 4.39 14.86
C ASP A 151 14.51 3.10 15.58
N ILE A 152 15.39 2.11 15.47
CA ILE A 152 15.22 0.74 15.92
C ILE A 152 15.59 0.66 17.42
N LYS A 153 15.10 1.61 18.22
CA LYS A 153 15.41 1.66 19.65
C LYS A 153 14.66 0.62 20.48
N ASP A 154 13.75 -0.11 19.85
CA ASP A 154 12.78 -0.97 20.54
C ASP A 154 12.46 -2.23 19.72
N ILE A 155 13.49 -3.00 19.32
CA ILE A 155 13.26 -4.37 18.81
C ILE A 155 13.09 -5.31 20.00
N PRO A 156 11.94 -6.00 20.10
CA PRO A 156 11.83 -7.11 21.03
C PRO A 156 12.79 -8.24 20.64
N ALA A 157 13.52 -8.79 21.62
CA ALA A 157 14.46 -9.89 21.38
C ALA A 157 13.76 -11.22 21.02
N ASP A 158 12.50 -11.39 21.45
CA ASP A 158 11.74 -12.60 21.20
C ASP A 158 10.91 -12.50 19.90
N MET A 159 10.96 -13.55 19.09
CA MET A 159 10.31 -13.58 17.78
C MET A 159 8.79 -13.40 17.87
N LYS A 160 8.15 -14.02 18.85
CA LYS A 160 6.70 -13.90 19.04
C LYS A 160 6.32 -12.45 19.39
N SER A 161 7.09 -11.83 20.28
CA SER A 161 6.89 -10.41 20.61
C SER A 161 7.16 -9.47 19.43
N LEU A 162 8.14 -9.79 18.57
CA LEU A 162 8.44 -9.05 17.35
C LEU A 162 7.27 -9.09 16.35
N VAL A 163 6.72 -10.28 16.08
CA VAL A 163 5.56 -10.45 15.18
C VAL A 163 4.34 -9.70 15.72
N LYS A 164 4.08 -9.81 17.02
CA LYS A 164 3.00 -9.06 17.66
C LYS A 164 3.19 -7.55 17.48
N ARG A 165 4.42 -7.05 17.66
CA ARG A 165 4.74 -5.63 17.50
C ARG A 165 4.53 -5.14 16.07
N VAL A 166 4.87 -5.96 15.07
CA VAL A 166 4.57 -5.67 13.66
C VAL A 166 3.05 -5.49 13.44
N GLY A 167 2.23 -6.36 14.03
CA GLY A 167 0.77 -6.24 14.02
C GLY A 167 0.28 -4.91 14.62
N GLU A 168 0.73 -4.60 15.84
CA GLU A 168 0.36 -3.36 16.53
C GLU A 168 0.74 -2.11 15.71
N LEU A 169 1.96 -2.06 15.17
CA LEU A 169 2.40 -0.91 14.39
C LEU A 169 1.64 -0.77 13.06
N ALA A 170 1.27 -1.88 12.43
CA ALA A 170 0.49 -1.88 11.19
C ALA A 170 -0.95 -1.37 11.42
N ASP A 171 -1.58 -1.77 12.52
CA ASP A 171 -2.90 -1.27 12.91
C ASP A 171 -2.86 0.21 13.28
N GLU A 172 -1.85 0.64 14.04
CA GLU A 172 -1.61 2.06 14.35
C GLU A 172 -1.38 2.88 13.08
N LEU A 173 -0.58 2.37 12.14
CA LEU A 173 -0.34 3.02 10.84
C LEU A 173 -1.64 3.21 10.06
N GLN A 174 -2.48 2.18 9.96
CA GLN A 174 -3.79 2.29 9.33
C GLN A 174 -4.65 3.38 9.98
N ASN A 175 -4.72 3.38 11.32
CA ASN A 175 -5.51 4.36 12.06
C ASN A 175 -5.01 5.80 11.85
N LEU A 176 -3.69 6.01 11.78
CA LEU A 176 -3.10 7.33 11.51
C LEU A 176 -3.39 7.79 10.07
N VAL A 177 -3.30 6.89 9.10
CA VAL A 177 -3.61 7.17 7.69
C VAL A 177 -5.09 7.54 7.53
N GLU A 178 -6.01 6.80 8.15
CA GLU A 178 -7.45 7.10 8.08
C GLU A 178 -7.84 8.45 8.70
N LYS A 179 -7.06 8.93 9.68
CA LYS A 179 -7.26 10.22 10.35
C LYS A 179 -6.56 11.38 9.63
N THR A 180 -5.68 11.10 8.67
CA THR A 180 -4.89 12.14 7.99
C THR A 180 -5.69 12.72 6.81
N PRO A 181 -5.91 14.06 6.76
CA PRO A 181 -6.60 14.67 5.63
C PRO A 181 -5.83 14.56 4.32
N ARG A 182 -6.54 14.56 3.18
CA ARG A 182 -6.01 14.35 1.82
C ARG A 182 -4.79 15.20 1.43
N HIS A 183 -4.70 16.43 1.94
CA HIS A 183 -3.69 17.40 1.53
C HIS A 183 -2.69 17.71 2.65
N VAL A 184 -2.52 16.80 3.61
CA VAL A 184 -1.67 17.01 4.79
C VAL A 184 -0.49 16.04 4.80
N VAL A 185 0.71 16.59 4.90
CA VAL A 185 1.94 15.84 5.22
C VAL A 185 1.92 15.46 6.69
N SER A 186 2.04 14.16 6.99
CA SER A 186 1.85 13.64 8.34
C SER A 186 3.13 13.04 8.90
N ALA A 187 3.81 13.79 9.77
CA ALA A 187 4.99 13.32 10.48
C ALA A 187 4.70 12.07 11.32
N ALA A 188 3.49 11.93 11.85
CA ALA A 188 3.07 10.75 12.60
C ALA A 188 3.01 9.50 11.70
N VAL A 189 2.43 9.61 10.49
CA VAL A 189 2.38 8.51 9.52
C VAL A 189 3.80 8.14 9.06
N ILE A 190 4.65 9.14 8.78
CA ILE A 190 6.04 8.93 8.36
C ILE A 190 6.82 8.19 9.46
N GLY A 191 6.76 8.68 10.70
CA GLY A 191 7.46 8.09 11.83
C GLY A 191 6.99 6.65 12.11
N GLN A 192 5.68 6.40 12.05
CA GLN A 192 5.13 5.07 12.24
C GLN A 192 5.53 4.10 11.11
N ALA A 193 5.49 4.56 9.86
CA ALA A 193 5.90 3.77 8.71
C ALA A 193 7.39 3.40 8.78
N ASN A 194 8.27 4.32 9.20
CA ASN A 194 9.69 4.06 9.40
C ASN A 194 9.93 2.98 10.47
N ARG A 195 9.21 3.03 11.61
CA ARG A 195 9.29 1.99 12.65
C ARG A 195 8.85 0.63 12.13
N LEU A 196 7.71 0.57 11.42
CA LEU A 196 7.20 -0.67 10.83
C LEU A 196 8.20 -1.24 9.80
N LEU A 197 8.79 -0.40 8.95
CA LEU A 197 9.81 -0.83 7.99
C LEU A 197 11.03 -1.44 8.67
N GLY A 198 11.54 -0.80 9.73
CA GLY A 198 12.67 -1.33 10.51
C GLY A 198 12.37 -2.71 11.10
N LEU A 199 11.18 -2.90 11.71
CA LEU A 199 10.81 -4.20 12.27
C LEU A 199 10.61 -5.27 11.20
N VAL A 200 9.97 -4.95 10.07
CA VAL A 200 9.74 -5.94 9.00
C VAL A 200 11.06 -6.34 8.34
N GLN A 201 11.99 -5.41 8.15
CA GLN A 201 13.32 -5.72 7.64
C GLN A 201 14.09 -6.62 8.61
N HIS A 202 14.10 -6.28 9.89
CA HIS A 202 14.73 -7.12 10.91
C HIS A 202 14.10 -8.51 10.98
N LEU A 203 12.77 -8.60 10.93
CA LEU A 203 12.04 -9.87 10.94
C LEU A 203 12.46 -10.76 9.75
N ARG A 204 12.62 -10.17 8.56
CA ARG A 204 13.08 -10.88 7.37
C ARG A 204 14.52 -11.37 7.53
N GLU A 205 15.41 -10.57 8.09
CA GLU A 205 16.81 -10.94 8.33
C GLU A 205 16.92 -12.10 9.31
N VAL A 206 16.17 -12.08 10.41
CA VAL A 206 16.19 -13.16 11.42
C VAL A 206 15.48 -14.42 10.92
N SER A 207 14.49 -14.29 10.03
CA SER A 207 13.77 -15.44 9.45
C SER A 207 14.52 -16.21 8.37
N ARG A 208 15.64 -15.65 7.88
CA ARG A 208 16.41 -16.17 6.74
C ARG A 208 17.40 -17.24 7.17
#